data_AF-A0A6B2DKZ5-F1
#
_entry.id   AF-A0A6B2DKZ5-F1
#
_cell.length_a   1.000
_cell.length_b   1.000
_cell.length_c   1.000
_cell.angle_alpha   90.00
_cell.angle_beta   90.00
_cell.angle_gamma   90.00
#
_symmetry.space_group_name_H-M   'P 1'
#
loop_
_entity.id
_entity.type
_entity.pdbx_description
1 polymer ?
#
loop_
_entity_poly.entity_id
_entity_poly.type
_entity_poly.pdbx_seq_one_letter_code
_entity_poly.pdbx_strand_id
1 'polypeptide(L)' 'LRAVLAPLARAGSPFAAEVPRDRARGAHWVEPALVGEVVYRRLTPDLRLRHTSWRGLRPDRVPAEVRIP' A
#
# COMPACT_ATOMS: atom_id res chain seq x y z
N LEU A 1 -9.48 -0.86 -11.16
CA LEU A 1 -8.46 -1.29 -10.17
C LEU A 1 -8.41 -2.81 -9.99
N ARG A 2 -9.54 -3.50 -9.76
CA ARG A 2 -9.55 -4.97 -9.53
C ARG A 2 -8.84 -5.79 -10.62
N ALA A 3 -9.08 -5.49 -11.90
CA ALA A 3 -8.42 -6.16 -13.02
C ALA A 3 -6.89 -5.99 -13.03
N VAL A 4 -6.39 -4.87 -12.51
CA VAL A 4 -4.95 -4.58 -12.41
C VAL A 4 -4.32 -5.32 -11.22
N LEU A 5 -5.06 -5.46 -10.11
CA LEU A 5 -4.57 -6.11 -8.88
C LEU A 5 -4.67 -7.63 -8.91
N ALA A 6 -5.70 -8.19 -9.57
CA ALA A 6 -5.93 -9.63 -9.65
C ALA A 6 -4.70 -10.44 -10.10
N PRO A 7 -3.95 -10.07 -11.16
CA PRO A 7 -2.76 -10.82 -11.58
C PRO A 7 -1.58 -10.71 -10.60
N LEU A 8 -1.62 -9.76 -9.66
CA LEU A 8 -0.57 -9.56 -8.66
C LEU A 8 -0.88 -10.30 -7.35
N ALA A 9 -1.96 -11.08 -7.28
CA ALA A 9 -2.37 -11.75 -6.05
C ALA A 9 -1.27 -12.67 -5.51
N ARG A 10 -1.08 -12.64 -4.18
CA ARG A 10 -0.13 -13.50 -3.47
C ARG A 10 -0.73 -14.05 -2.19
N ALA A 11 -0.15 -15.14 -1.68
CA ALA A 11 -0.69 -15.83 -0.51
C ALA A 11 -0.41 -15.11 0.82
N GLY A 12 0.76 -14.45 0.94
CA GLY A 12 1.23 -13.86 2.20
C GLY A 12 1.23 -12.33 2.21
N SER A 13 1.44 -11.74 3.39
CA SER A 13 1.67 -10.30 3.54
C SER A 13 3.03 -9.89 2.92
N PRO A 14 3.10 -8.81 2.11
CA PRO A 14 4.36 -8.30 1.57
C PRO A 14 5.06 -7.34 2.55
N PHE A 15 4.43 -7.00 3.67
CA PHE A 15 5.03 -6.14 4.68
C PHE A 15 6.14 -6.88 5.44
N ALA A 16 7.23 -6.16 5.72
CA ALA A 16 8.36 -6.71 6.48
C ALA A 16 8.00 -7.05 7.93
N ALA A 17 7.11 -6.27 8.54
CA ALA A 17 6.57 -6.54 9.86
C ALA A 17 5.25 -7.32 9.76
N GLU A 18 4.97 -8.13 10.80
CA GLU A 18 3.69 -8.82 10.91
C GLU A 18 2.52 -7.81 10.90
N VAL A 19 1.53 -8.09 10.06
CA VAL A 19 0.33 -7.26 10.00
C VAL A 19 -0.63 -7.71 11.10
N PRO A 20 -1.09 -6.80 11.98
CA PRO A 20 -2.06 -7.13 13.01
C PRO A 20 -3.29 -7.86 12.45
N ARG A 21 -3.75 -8.89 13.19
CA ARG A 21 -4.80 -9.81 12.72
C ARG A 21 -6.08 -9.12 12.28
N ASP A 22 -6.48 -8.06 12.97
CA ASP A 22 -7.65 -7.24 12.64
C ASP A 22 -7.54 -6.58 11.26
N ARG A 23 -6.33 -6.19 10.85
CA ARG A 23 -6.06 -5.60 9.53
C ARG A 23 -5.78 -6.63 8.45
N ALA A 24 -5.19 -7.76 8.82
CA ALA A 24 -4.96 -8.89 7.92
C ALA A 24 -6.29 -9.57 7.53
N ARG A 25 -7.29 -9.53 8.41
CA ARG A 25 -8.60 -10.14 8.19
C ARG A 25 -9.29 -9.50 6.97
N GLY A 26 -9.51 -10.32 5.94
CA GLY A 26 -10.15 -9.89 4.69
C GLY A 26 -9.23 -9.15 3.72
N ALA A 27 -7.94 -9.03 4.03
CA ALA A 27 -6.96 -8.48 3.10
C ALA A 27 -6.71 -9.46 1.95
N HIS A 28 -6.69 -8.93 0.73
CA HIS A 28 -6.15 -9.63 -0.44
C HIS A 28 -4.75 -9.11 -0.67
N TRP A 29 -3.75 -9.95 -0.44
CA TRP A 29 -2.37 -9.55 -0.62
C TRP A 29 -2.00 -9.54 -2.10
N VAL A 30 -1.17 -8.56 -2.46
CA VAL A 30 -0.64 -8.42 -3.82
C VAL A 30 0.86 -8.20 -3.76
N GLU A 31 1.56 -8.48 -4.85
CA GLU A 31 2.95 -8.11 -5.04
C GLU A 31 3.12 -6.58 -4.99
N PRO A 32 4.16 -6.05 -4.32
CA PRO A 32 4.38 -4.61 -4.14
C PRO A 32 4.97 -3.98 -5.41
N ALA A 33 4.28 -4.15 -6.54
CA ALA A 33 4.72 -3.77 -7.87
C ALA A 33 4.13 -2.44 -8.40
N LEU A 34 3.13 -1.88 -7.69
CA LEU A 34 2.40 -0.69 -8.13
C LEU A 34 2.59 0.48 -7.16
N VAL A 35 2.68 1.69 -7.71
CA VAL A 35 2.71 2.93 -6.94
C VAL A 35 1.34 3.60 -6.98
N GLY A 36 0.86 4.01 -5.81
CA GLY A 36 -0.37 4.77 -5.63
C GLY A 36 -0.11 6.10 -4.94
N GLU A 37 -0.88 7.11 -5.30
CA GLU A 37 -0.81 8.43 -4.68
C GLU A 37 -1.94 8.61 -3.66
N VAL A 38 -1.57 9.17 -2.52
CA VAL A 38 -2.50 9.59 -1.47
C VAL A 38 -2.16 11.00 -1.01
N VAL A 39 -3.18 11.76 -0.63
CA VAL A 39 -3.02 12.96 0.18
C VAL A 39 -3.26 12.61 1.64
N TYR A 40 -2.55 13.24 2.56
CA TYR A 40 -2.65 12.99 4.00
C TYR A 40 -2.43 14.28 4.79
N ARG A 41 -2.91 14.34 6.04
CA ARG A 41 -2.75 15.54 6.89
C ARG A 41 -1.56 15.45 7.84
N ARG A 42 -1.16 14.24 8.24
CA ARG A 42 -0.07 14.02 9.20
C ARG A 42 0.58 12.65 8.99
N LEU A 43 1.91 12.62 9.12
CA LEU A 43 2.70 11.42 9.38
C LEU A 43 2.91 11.31 10.89
N THR A 44 2.57 10.17 11.48
CA THR A 44 2.76 9.92 12.93
C THR A 44 4.19 9.47 13.22
N PRO A 45 4.64 9.51 14.50
CA PRO A 45 5.96 9.00 14.88
C PRO A 45 6.17 7.52 14.56
N ASP A 46 5.10 6.72 14.53
CA ASP A 46 5.13 5.31 14.11
C ASP A 46 4.99 5.11 12.58
N LEU A 47 5.29 6.15 11.79
CA LEU A 47 5.32 6.15 10.33
C LEU A 47 4.00 5.79 9.66
N ARG A 48 2.87 6.22 10.24
CA ARG A 48 1.53 6.06 9.65
C ARG A 48 0.98 7.37 9.11
N LEU A 49 0.36 7.29 7.94
CA LEU A 49 -0.39 8.40 7.36
C LEU A 49 -1.78 8.48 8.01
N ARG A 50 -2.17 9.69 8.41
CA ARG A 50 -3.48 10.00 9.03
C ARG A 50 -4.32 10.90 8.14
N HIS A 51 -5.63 10.65 8.16
CA HIS A 51 -6.63 11.34 7.34
C HIS A 51 -6.29 11.27 5.85
N THR A 52 -6.05 10.04 5.37
CA THR A 52 -5.64 9.77 3.99
C THR A 52 -6.83 9.79 3.03
N SER A 53 -6.61 10.35 1.84
CA SER A 53 -7.53 10.23 0.71
C SER A 53 -6.77 9.72 -0.51
N TRP A 54 -7.36 8.76 -1.21
CA TRP A 54 -6.81 8.18 -2.43
C TRP A 54 -6.87 9.17 -3.60
N ARG A 55 -5.78 9.25 -4.38
CA ARG A 55 -5.71 10.11 -5.58
C ARG A 55 -5.66 9.33 -6.88
N GLY A 56 -5.02 8.16 -6.90
CA GLY A 56 -4.91 7.33 -8.10
C GLY A 56 -3.65 6.51 -8.16
N LEU A 57 -3.54 5.63 -9.16
CA LEU A 57 -2.29 4.95 -9.48
C LEU A 57 -1.33 5.90 -10.18
N ARG A 58 -0.02 5.67 -9.99
CA ARG A 58 1.08 6.38 -10.63
C ARG A 58 1.88 5.42 -11.49
N PRO A 59 1.39 5.08 -12.71
CA PRO A 59 2.09 4.16 -13.61
C PRO A 59 3.42 4.74 -14.12
N ASP A 60 3.63 6.05 -13.95
CA ASP A 60 4.86 6.77 -14.23
C ASP A 60 5.96 6.56 -13.16
N ARG A 61 5.68 5.81 -12.08
CA ARG A 61 6.58 5.61 -10.95
C ARG A 61 6.80 4.14 -10.65
N VAL A 62 8.00 3.80 -10.19
CA VAL A 62 8.36 2.45 -9.75
C VAL A 62 8.49 2.35 -8.22
N PRO A 63 8.16 1.20 -7.60
CA PRO A 63 8.20 1.04 -6.14
C PRO A 63 9.55 1.40 -5.50
N ALA A 64 10.66 1.12 -6.20
CA ALA A 64 12.01 1.39 -5.71
C ALA A 64 12.33 2.89 -5.54
N GLU A 65 11.56 3.79 -6.16
CA GLU A 65 11.70 5.24 -6.01
C GLU A 65 10.98 5.78 -4.76
N VAL A 66 10.03 5.01 -4.21
CA VAL A 66 9.21 5.47 -3.09
C VAL A 66 10.06 5.50 -1.82
N ARG A 67 10.02 6.63 -1.10
CA ARG A 67 10.71 6.86 0.17
C ARG A 67 9.72 7.35 1.21
N ILE A 68 10.08 7.18 2.48
CA ILE A 68 9.32 7.77 3.59
C ILE A 68 9.48 9.30 3.47
N PRO A 69 8.39 10.08 3.62
CA PRO A 69 8.44 11.54 3.64
C PRO A 69 9.38 12.12 4.70
#